data_AF-A0A7U6KPF8-F1
#
_entry.id   AF-A0A7U6KPF8-F1
#
_cell.length_a   1.000
_cell.length_b   1.000
_cell.length_c   1.000
_cell.angle_alpha   90.00
_cell.angle_beta   90.00
_cell.angle_gamma   90.00
#
_symmetry.space_group_name_H-M   'P 1'
#
loop_
_entity.id
_entity.type
_entity.pdbx_description
1 polymer ?
#
loop_
_entity_poly.entity_id
_entity_poly.type
_entity_poly.pdbx_seq_one_letter_code
_entity_poly.pdbx_strand_id
1 'polypeptide(L)'
;MFTIIQSHRTENLVDQLLVQYQSKSQNIFEPFIVIVPSMVLGDWLDKTIASRAGISTLVRTKFWGQYQWTLMQDVLTRHNAYLLEVNPEAATLNVPEVAVLSPTVMQWRLFGYLTYYQALIVNDDTHPVNPLLASLIDEPQEGGRAR
;
A
#
# COMPACT_ATOMS: atom_id res chain seq x y z
N MET A 1 -10.35 21.83 -0.12
CA MET A 1 -11.75 21.37 -0.27
C MET A 1 -11.74 20.06 -1.05
N PHE A 2 -12.50 19.05 -0.62
CA PHE A 2 -12.63 17.80 -1.35
C PHE A 2 -13.75 17.93 -2.39
N THR A 3 -13.46 17.66 -3.65
CA THR A 3 -14.39 17.83 -4.77
C THR A 3 -14.52 16.52 -5.53
N ILE A 4 -15.77 16.12 -5.81
CA ILE A 4 -16.08 14.93 -6.59
C ILE A 4 -16.60 15.39 -7.95
N ILE A 5 -15.99 14.90 -9.03
CA ILE A 5 -16.41 15.16 -10.41
C ILE A 5 -16.84 13.83 -11.03
N GLN A 6 -18.02 13.80 -11.64
CA GLN A 6 -18.57 12.61 -12.28
C GLN A 6 -18.71 12.85 -13.78
N SER A 7 -18.35 11.85 -14.58
CA SER A 7 -18.57 11.87 -16.02
C SER A 7 -18.70 10.45 -16.56
N HIS A 8 -19.42 10.32 -17.67
CA HIS A 8 -19.57 9.07 -18.41
C HIS A 8 -18.40 8.83 -19.39
N ARG A 9 -17.57 9.85 -19.64
CA ARG A 9 -16.36 9.76 -20.47
C ARG A 9 -15.13 10.15 -19.66
N THR A 10 -14.14 9.28 -19.64
CA THR A 10 -12.86 9.53 -18.96
C THR A 10 -12.14 10.76 -19.52
N GLU A 11 -12.26 11.01 -20.82
CA GLU A 11 -11.67 12.18 -21.49
C GLU A 11 -12.10 13.51 -20.84
N ASN A 12 -13.38 13.64 -20.50
CA ASN A 12 -13.90 14.84 -19.84
C ASN A 12 -13.33 15.01 -18.43
N LEU A 13 -13.07 13.90 -17.72
CA LEU A 13 -12.43 13.93 -16.40
C LEU A 13 -10.97 14.36 -16.52
N VAL A 14 -10.28 13.93 -17.58
CA VAL A 14 -8.91 14.38 -17.88
C VAL A 14 -8.88 15.87 -18.21
N ASP A 15 -9.84 16.39 -18.98
CA ASP A 15 -9.92 17.83 -19.24
C ASP A 15 -10.11 18.65 -17.97
N GLN A 16 -10.99 18.21 -17.07
CA GLN A 16 -11.16 18.84 -15.76
C GLN A 16 -9.87 18.78 -14.93
N LEU A 17 -9.16 17.65 -14.97
CA LEU A 17 -7.87 17.50 -14.31
C LEU A 17 -6.82 18.46 -14.88
N LEU A 18 -6.77 18.65 -16.20
CA LEU A 18 -5.85 19.58 -16.85
C LEU A 18 -6.16 21.03 -16.48
N VAL A 19 -7.44 21.42 -16.41
CA VAL A 19 -7.84 22.76 -15.93
C VAL A 19 -7.38 22.99 -14.49
N GLN A 20 -7.49 21.98 -13.62
CA GLN A 20 -7.01 22.07 -12.24
C GLN A 20 -5.48 22.13 -12.17
N TYR A 21 -4.78 21.40 -13.04
CA TYR A 21 -3.33 21.42 -13.14
C TYR A 21 -2.81 22.79 -13.60
N GLN A 22 -3.46 23.40 -14.60
CA GLN A 22 -3.04 24.70 -15.16
C GLN A 22 -3.45 25.90 -14.30
N SER A 23 -4.58 25.80 -13.58
CA SER A 23 -5.09 26.93 -12.77
C SER A 23 -4.28 27.16 -11.50
N LYS A 24 -3.49 26.18 -11.07
CA LYS A 24 -2.72 26.24 -9.84
C LYS A 24 -1.34 26.81 -10.13
N SER A 25 -1.00 27.94 -9.52
CA SER A 25 0.35 28.50 -9.52
C SER A 25 1.28 27.60 -8.69
N GLN A 26 1.61 26.42 -9.20
CA GLN A 26 2.48 25.48 -8.50
C GLN A 26 3.94 25.90 -8.63
N ASN A 27 4.73 25.51 -7.64
CA ASN A 27 6.17 25.64 -7.74
C ASN A 27 6.68 24.72 -8.87
N ILE A 28 7.69 25.16 -9.63
CA ILE A 28 8.11 24.54 -10.91
C ILE A 28 8.59 23.08 -10.73
N PHE A 29 8.92 22.68 -9.49
CA PHE A 29 9.40 21.34 -9.15
C PHE A 29 8.43 20.51 -8.30
N GLU A 30 7.26 21.07 -7.94
CA GLU A 30 6.30 20.34 -7.12
C GLU A 30 5.56 19.30 -7.98
N PRO A 31 5.61 18.01 -7.64
CA PRO A 31 4.92 16.98 -8.41
C PRO A 31 3.41 17.10 -8.25
N PHE A 32 2.68 16.97 -9.37
CA PHE A 32 1.23 16.84 -9.36
C PHE A 32 0.84 15.37 -9.20
N ILE A 33 0.45 15.00 -7.98
CA ILE A 33 0.15 13.61 -7.64
C ILE A 33 -1.25 13.24 -8.15
N VAL A 34 -1.32 12.18 -8.98
CA VAL A 34 -2.58 11.59 -9.44
C VAL A 34 -2.67 10.16 -8.95
N ILE A 35 -3.74 9.84 -8.23
CA ILE A 35 -3.98 8.50 -7.72
C ILE A 35 -4.63 7.67 -8.81
N VAL A 36 -4.01 6.54 -9.15
CA VAL A 36 -4.50 5.62 -10.18
C VAL A 36 -4.73 4.22 -9.61
N PRO A 37 -5.75 3.48 -10.10
CA PRO A 37 -6.03 2.13 -9.65
C PRO A 37 -5.14 1.08 -10.32
N SER A 38 -4.54 1.40 -11.48
CA SER A 38 -3.71 0.48 -12.25
C SER A 38 -2.57 1.22 -12.95
N MET A 39 -1.49 0.50 -13.23
CA MET A 39 -0.34 1.04 -13.96
C MET A 39 -0.72 1.42 -15.39
N VAL A 40 -1.57 0.62 -16.05
CA VAL A 40 -2.07 0.89 -17.41
C VAL A 40 -2.82 2.22 -17.49
N LEU A 41 -3.63 2.54 -16.48
CA LEU A 41 -4.32 3.83 -16.45
C LEU A 41 -3.33 4.98 -16.23
N GLY A 42 -2.27 4.75 -15.44
CA GLY A 42 -1.17 5.69 -15.29
C GLY A 42 -0.49 6.00 -16.62
N ASP A 43 -0.09 4.97 -17.37
CA ASP A 43 0.55 5.12 -18.68
C ASP A 43 -0.37 5.80 -19.70
N TRP A 44 -1.66 5.44 -19.68
CA TRP A 44 -2.66 6.07 -20.54
C TRP A 44 -2.83 7.55 -20.20
N LEU A 45 -2.88 7.89 -18.91
CA LEU A 45 -3.00 9.27 -18.45
C LEU A 45 -1.78 10.08 -18.86
N ASP A 46 -0.57 9.57 -18.65
CA ASP A 46 0.67 10.26 -19.01
C ASP A 46 0.75 10.56 -20.50
N LYS A 47 0.38 9.59 -21.35
CA LYS A 47 0.31 9.79 -22.81
C LYS A 47 -0.77 10.79 -23.20
N THR A 48 -1.93 10.75 -22.55
CA THR A 48 -3.04 11.65 -22.86
C THR A 48 -2.72 13.09 -22.46
N ILE A 49 -2.10 13.29 -21.30
CA ILE A 49 -1.64 14.60 -20.84
C ILE A 49 -0.54 15.11 -21.76
N ALA A 50 0.47 14.29 -22.09
CA ALA A 50 1.51 14.69 -23.03
C ALA A 50 0.95 15.07 -24.41
N SER A 51 -0.06 14.35 -24.90
CA SER A 51 -0.72 14.67 -26.17
C SER A 51 -1.50 15.99 -26.14
N ARG A 52 -2.08 16.38 -24.99
CA ARG A 52 -2.91 17.59 -24.86
C ARG A 52 -2.13 18.82 -24.42
N ALA A 53 -1.21 18.66 -23.47
CA ALA A 53 -0.39 19.73 -22.91
C ALA A 53 1.01 19.84 -23.55
N GLY A 54 1.37 18.93 -24.45
CA GLY A 54 2.67 18.86 -25.14
C GLY A 54 3.75 18.12 -24.33
N ILE A 55 3.72 18.21 -22.98
CA ILE A 55 4.71 17.60 -22.08
C ILE A 55 4.01 17.10 -20.81
N SER A 56 4.39 15.91 -20.32
CA SER A 56 4.00 15.38 -19.00
C SER A 56 5.24 15.03 -18.18
N THR A 57 5.71 15.95 -17.33
CA THR A 57 6.93 15.75 -16.50
C THR A 57 6.67 15.83 -15.00
N LEU A 58 5.74 16.68 -14.57
CA LEU A 58 5.41 16.89 -13.16
C LEU A 58 4.31 15.97 -12.65
N VAL A 59 3.54 15.36 -13.55
CA VAL A 59 2.47 14.42 -13.17
C VAL A 59 3.11 13.14 -12.64
N ARG A 60 2.75 12.77 -11.41
CA ARG A 60 3.21 11.54 -10.76
C ARG A 60 2.02 10.66 -10.45
N THR A 61 1.96 9.52 -11.11
CA THR A 61 0.94 8.50 -10.84
C THR A 61 1.35 7.69 -9.61
N LYS A 62 0.41 7.50 -8.68
CA LYS A 62 0.62 6.74 -7.43
C LYS A 62 -0.54 5.80 -7.18
N PHE A 63 -0.25 4.64 -6.61
CA PHE A 63 -1.29 3.75 -6.12
C PHE A 63 -1.85 4.25 -4.77
N TRP A 64 -3.13 3.99 -4.53
CA TRP A 64 -3.82 4.42 -3.31
C TRP A 64 -3.07 4.00 -2.03
N GLY A 65 -2.68 2.73 -1.91
CA GLY A 65 -2.01 2.22 -0.71
C GLY A 65 -0.67 2.91 -0.42
N GLN A 66 0.13 3.16 -1.45
CA GLN A 66 1.40 3.88 -1.31
C GLN A 66 1.19 5.35 -0.95
N TYR A 67 0.22 6.00 -1.61
CA TYR A 67 -0.11 7.40 -1.33
C TYR A 67 -0.62 7.58 0.11
N GLN A 68 -1.53 6.71 0.56
CA GLN A 68 -2.04 6.72 1.93
C GLN A 68 -0.91 6.55 2.96
N TRP A 69 0.01 5.61 2.72
CA TRP A 69 1.14 5.38 3.63
C TRP A 69 2.08 6.59 3.73
N THR A 70 2.40 7.20 2.58
CA THR A 70 3.23 8.42 2.52
C THR A 70 2.54 9.58 3.23
N LEU A 71 1.23 9.76 3.02
CA LEU A 71 0.45 10.80 3.69
C LEU A 71 0.44 10.62 5.21
N MET A 72 0.31 9.38 5.69
CA MET A 72 0.38 9.08 7.13
C MET A 72 1.75 9.43 7.72
N GLN A 73 2.84 9.10 7.02
CA GLN A 73 4.21 9.46 7.43
C GLN A 73 4.36 10.98 7.53
N ASP A 74 3.94 11.73 6.51
CA ASP A 74 4.08 13.18 6.46
C ASP A 74 3.30 13.87 7.59
N VAL A 75 2.05 13.45 7.81
CA VAL A 75 1.19 14.01 8.86
C VAL A 75 1.76 13.72 10.24
N LEU A 76 2.16 12.47 10.50
CA LEU A 76 2.69 12.09 11.81
C LEU A 76 4.06 12.71 12.08
N THR A 77 4.91 12.87 11.07
CA THR A 77 6.19 13.56 11.21
C THR A 77 6.00 15.01 11.63
N ARG A 78 5.06 15.73 10.98
CA ARG A 78 4.72 17.11 11.36
C ARG A 78 4.11 17.19 12.76
N HIS A 79 3.24 16.24 13.10
CA HIS A 79 2.63 16.18 14.43
C HIS A 79 3.66 15.90 15.52
N ASN A 80 4.58 14.96 15.29
CA ASN A 80 5.66 14.64 16.22
C ASN A 80 6.61 15.83 16.43
N ALA A 81 6.93 16.57 15.36
CA ALA A 81 7.73 17.80 15.47
C ALA A 81 7.05 18.83 16.40
N TYR A 82 5.76 19.07 16.19
CA TYR A 82 4.97 19.95 17.05
C TYR A 82 4.90 19.45 18.51
N LEU A 83 4.71 18.14 18.73
CA LEU A 83 4.67 17.57 20.07
C LEU A 83 5.99 17.73 20.81
N LEU A 84 7.12 17.54 20.13
CA LEU A 84 8.45 17.68 20.73
C LEU A 84 8.80 19.13 21.06
N GLU A 85 8.28 20.10 20.31
CA GLU A 85 8.40 21.52 20.65
C GLU A 85 7.68 21.88 21.95
N VAL A 86 6.56 21.22 22.24
CA VAL A 86 5.74 21.47 23.45
C VAL A 86 6.21 20.62 24.64
N ASN A 87 6.60 19.37 24.40
CA ASN A 87 7.09 18.44 25.42
C ASN A 87 8.23 17.56 24.87
N PRO A 88 9.48 17.81 25.26
CA PRO A 88 10.64 17.05 24.79
C PRO A 88 10.63 15.55 25.13
N GLU A 89 9.86 15.12 26.13
CA GLU A 89 9.76 13.71 26.54
C GLU A 89 8.48 13.02 26.03
N ALA A 90 7.72 13.65 25.15
CA ALA A 90 6.53 13.04 24.57
C ALA A 90 6.87 11.82 23.70
N ALA A 91 6.12 10.73 23.86
CA ALA A 91 6.27 9.55 23.04
C ALA A 91 5.86 9.83 21.57
N THR A 92 6.79 9.63 20.63
CA THR A 92 6.55 9.85 19.20
C THR A 92 6.11 8.56 18.50
N LEU A 93 5.11 8.65 17.63
CA LEU A 93 4.70 7.53 16.77
C LEU A 93 5.32 7.70 15.38
N ASN A 94 6.26 6.82 15.02
CA ASN A 94 6.88 6.83 13.70
C ASN A 94 6.27 5.74 12.81
N VAL A 95 5.92 6.12 11.58
CA VAL A 95 5.47 5.17 10.55
C VAL A 95 6.69 4.71 9.77
N PRO A 96 7.04 3.42 9.78
CA PRO A 96 8.20 2.88 9.05
C PRO A 96 8.07 3.11 7.54
N GLU A 97 9.20 3.15 6.83
CA GLU A 97 9.21 3.35 5.36
C GLU A 97 8.40 2.27 4.63
N VAL A 98 8.50 1.03 5.09
CA VAL A 98 7.81 -0.14 4.52
C VAL A 98 6.71 -0.59 5.48
N ALA A 99 5.54 -0.92 4.92
CA ALA A 99 4.45 -1.50 5.69
C ALA A 99 4.88 -2.83 6.35
N VAL A 100 4.98 -2.80 7.67
CA VAL A 100 5.40 -3.95 8.51
C VAL A 100 4.45 -5.14 8.38
N LEU A 101 3.20 -4.88 7.97
CA LEU A 101 2.17 -5.88 7.72
C LEU A 101 1.88 -6.06 6.22
N SER A 102 2.84 -5.76 5.34
CA SER A 102 2.70 -6.08 3.91
C SER A 102 2.52 -7.60 3.71
N PRO A 103 1.80 -8.04 2.66
CA PRO A 103 1.51 -9.46 2.45
C PRO A 103 2.75 -10.35 2.52
N THR A 104 3.83 -9.93 1.85
CA THR A 104 5.11 -10.68 1.83
C THR A 104 5.74 -10.77 3.22
N VAL A 105 5.80 -9.66 3.97
CA VAL A 105 6.38 -9.66 5.32
C VAL A 105 5.54 -10.52 6.25
N MET A 106 4.21 -10.44 6.15
CA MET A 106 3.30 -11.27 6.92
C MET A 106 3.46 -12.75 6.59
N GLN A 107 3.54 -13.12 5.31
CA GLN A 107 3.78 -14.49 4.89
C GLN A 107 5.06 -15.05 5.50
N TRP A 108 6.17 -14.32 5.44
CA TRP A 108 7.43 -14.76 6.03
C TRP A 108 7.39 -14.84 7.55
N ARG A 109 6.74 -13.87 8.21
CA ARG A 109 6.58 -13.89 9.67
C ARG A 109 5.71 -15.06 10.12
N LEU A 110 4.59 -15.31 9.43
CA LEU A 110 3.72 -16.44 9.71
C LEU A 110 4.44 -17.76 9.44
N PHE A 111 5.13 -17.89 8.31
CA PHE A 111 5.92 -19.06 8.00
C PHE A 111 6.97 -19.34 9.09
N GLY A 112 7.78 -18.33 9.45
CA GLY A 112 8.78 -18.47 10.51
C GLY A 112 8.18 -18.85 11.86
N TYR A 113 7.03 -18.25 12.22
CA TYR A 113 6.30 -18.60 13.44
C TYR A 113 5.82 -20.05 13.43
N LEU A 114 5.17 -20.48 12.34
CA LEU A 114 4.62 -21.83 12.20
C LEU A 114 5.73 -22.89 12.20
N THR A 115 6.87 -22.62 11.57
CA THR A 115 8.04 -23.52 11.60
C THR A 115 8.68 -23.57 12.98
N TYR A 116 8.87 -22.43 13.65
CA TYR A 116 9.51 -22.40 14.97
C TYR A 116 8.68 -23.11 16.04
N TYR A 117 7.36 -22.89 16.05
CA TYR A 117 6.44 -23.47 17.03
C TYR A 117 5.80 -24.78 16.54
N GLN A 118 6.29 -25.36 15.44
CA GLN A 118 5.71 -26.53 14.78
C GLN A 118 5.38 -27.67 15.76
N ALA A 119 6.38 -28.10 16.54
CA ALA A 119 6.20 -29.21 17.49
C ALA A 119 5.18 -28.90 18.59
N LEU A 120 5.09 -27.65 19.05
CA LEU A 120 4.13 -27.25 20.07
C LEU A 120 2.71 -27.19 19.51
N ILE A 121 2.56 -26.76 18.26
CA ILE A 121 1.26 -26.65 17.59
C ILE A 121 0.71 -28.03 17.21
N VAL A 122 1.54 -28.93 16.71
CA VAL A 122 1.11 -30.29 16.30
C VAL A 122 0.77 -31.17 17.49
N ASN A 123 1.46 -31.00 18.63
CA ASN A 123 1.17 -31.76 19.84
C ASN A 123 -0.06 -31.25 20.63
N ASP A 124 -0.64 -30.13 20.23
CA ASP A 124 -1.87 -29.58 20.80
C ASP A 124 -3.03 -29.69 19.80
N ASP A 125 -3.85 -30.72 19.96
CA ASP A 125 -5.02 -31.01 19.11
C ASP A 125 -6.08 -29.90 19.18
N THR A 126 -6.05 -29.04 20.20
CA THR A 126 -6.98 -27.91 20.35
C THR A 126 -6.48 -26.64 19.67
N HIS A 127 -5.23 -26.61 19.22
CA HIS A 127 -4.65 -25.42 18.62
C HIS A 127 -5.34 -25.10 17.28
N PRO A 128 -5.80 -23.85 17.03
CA PRO A 128 -6.61 -23.50 15.85
C PRO A 128 -5.95 -23.81 14.50
N VAL A 129 -4.61 -23.85 14.47
CA VAL A 129 -3.81 -24.08 13.27
C VAL A 129 -3.32 -25.53 13.17
N ASN A 130 -3.58 -26.37 14.19
CA ASN A 130 -3.20 -27.78 14.18
C ASN A 130 -3.72 -28.52 12.94
N PRO A 131 -5.02 -28.41 12.53
CA PRO A 131 -5.52 -29.16 11.37
C PRO A 131 -4.78 -28.85 10.07
N LEU A 132 -4.32 -27.61 9.91
CA LEU A 132 -3.56 -27.18 8.74
C LEU A 132 -2.12 -27.67 8.79
N LEU A 133 -1.45 -27.60 9.95
CA LEU A 133 -0.05 -27.98 10.08
C LEU A 133 0.13 -29.49 10.12
N ALA A 134 -0.69 -30.22 10.86
CA ALA A 134 -0.63 -31.68 10.95
C ALA A 134 -0.75 -32.32 9.55
N SER A 135 -1.70 -31.85 8.74
CA SER A 135 -1.89 -32.34 7.37
C SER A 135 -0.77 -31.99 6.37
N LEU A 136 0.08 -31.00 6.67
CA LEU A 136 1.23 -30.63 5.86
C LEU A 136 2.52 -31.37 6.26
N ILE A 137 2.56 -31.89 7.49
CA ILE A 137 3.74 -32.53 8.09
C ILE A 137 3.61 -34.04 8.07
N ASP A 138 2.40 -34.58 8.27
CA ASP A 138 2.14 -35.99 8.06
C ASP A 138 2.29 -36.29 6.56
N GLU A 139 3.34 -37.05 6.22
CA GLU A 139 3.53 -37.56 4.87
C GLU A 139 2.23 -38.25 4.38
N PRO A 140 1.91 -38.17 3.07
CA PRO A 140 0.79 -38.92 2.54
C PRO A 140 1.01 -40.38 2.92
N GLN A 141 0.09 -40.96 3.69
CA GLN A 141 0.19 -42.36 4.11
C GLN A 141 0.37 -43.21 2.85
N GLU A 142 1.61 -43.64 2.59
CA GLU A 142 1.90 -44.63 1.57
C GLU A 142 1.04 -45.85 1.88
N GLY A 143 0.29 -46.28 0.87
CA GLY A 143 -0.72 -47.34 0.96
C GLY A 143 -0.27 -48.52 1.81
N GLY A 144 -0.82 -48.60 3.01
CA GLY A 144 -0.55 -49.64 3.99
C GLY A 144 -1.58 -50.76 3.96
N ARG A 145 -1.33 -51.74 3.08
CA ARG A 145 -1.74 -53.17 3.16
C ARG A 145 -3.21 -53.53 2.90
N ALA A 146 -3.50 -53.80 1.63
CA ALA A 146 -4.35 -54.95 1.30
C ALA A 146 -3.61 -56.24 1.70
N ARG A 147 -4.17 -56.96 2.68
CA ARG A 147 -3.99 -58.40 2.86
C ARG A 147 -5.36 -59.04 2.85
#